data_AF-F8CBM1-F1
#
_entry.id   AF-F8CBM1-F1
#
_cell.length_a   1.000
_cell.length_b   1.000
_cell.length_c   1.000
_cell.angle_alpha   90.00
_cell.angle_beta   90.00
_cell.angle_gamma   90.00
#
_symmetry.space_group_name_H-M   'P 1'
#
loop_
_entity.id
_entity.type
_entity.pdbx_description
1 polymer ?
#
loop_
_entity_poly.entity_id
_entity_poly.type
_entity_poly.pdbx_seq_one_letter_code
_entity_poly.pdbx_strand_id
1 'polypeptide(L)' 'MSWVPEDGVMECPCHGSRFAQGGQVLNGPATRPLPAFPVVRQGDALFIHRPR' A
#
# COMPACT_ATOMS: atom_id res chain seq x y z
N MET A 1 -3.91 7.83 -3.36
CA MET A 1 -2.69 7.39 -2.65
C MET A 1 -1.52 7.81 -3.51
N SER A 2 -0.56 8.51 -2.91
CA SER A 2 0.62 9.00 -3.63
C SER A 2 1.86 8.38 -3.01
N TRP A 3 2.80 7.94 -3.85
CA TRP A 3 4.13 7.56 -3.40
C TRP A 3 4.99 8.82 -3.24
N VAL A 4 5.63 8.98 -2.09
CA VAL A 4 6.55 10.08 -1.77
C VAL A 4 7.96 9.48 -1.70
N PRO A 5 8.73 9.51 -2.80
CA PRO A 5 10.00 8.78 -2.91
C PRO A 5 11.08 9.30 -1.96
N GLU A 6 11.08 10.58 -1.63
CA GLU A 6 12.07 11.21 -0.75
C GLU A 6 11.97 10.66 0.69
N ASP A 7 10.75 10.38 1.12
CA ASP A 7 10.44 9.89 2.47
C ASP A 7 10.29 8.35 2.50
N GLY A 8 10.20 7.70 1.34
CA GLY A 8 9.97 6.26 1.24
C GLY A 8 8.60 5.82 1.76
N VAL A 9 7.58 6.68 1.66
CA VAL A 9 6.24 6.44 2.20
C VAL A 9 5.14 6.60 1.17
N MET A 10 4.00 5.97 1.44
CA MET A 10 2.75 6.27 0.76
C MET A 10 1.93 7.26 1.59
N GLU A 11 1.39 8.30 0.96
CA GLU A 11 0.53 9.30 1.61
C GLU A 11 -0.89 9.29 1.02
N CYS A 12 -1.88 9.32 1.91
CA CYS A 12 -3.29 9.47 1.52
C CYS A 12 -3.61 10.96 1.30
N PRO A 13 -3.94 11.40 0.07
CA PRO A 13 -4.17 12.81 -0.24
C PRO A 13 -5.43 13.38 0.42
N CYS A 14 -6.33 12.54 0.94
CA CYS A 14 -7.58 13.02 1.55
C CYS A 14 -7.36 13.60 2.95
N HIS A 15 -6.45 13.04 3.74
CA HIS A 15 -6.30 13.38 5.18
C HIS A 15 -4.89 13.10 5.73
N GLY A 16 -3.88 12.90 4.87
CA GLY A 16 -2.47 12.87 5.28
C GLY A 16 -2.00 11.62 6.01
N SER A 17 -2.78 10.52 5.99
CA SER A 17 -2.32 9.25 6.55
C SER A 17 -1.07 8.79 5.82
N ARG A 18 -0.05 8.34 6.56
CA ARG A 18 1.22 7.84 5.98
C ARG A 18 1.39 6.36 6.26
N PHE A 19 1.93 5.65 5.29
CA PHE A 19 2.16 4.22 5.35
C PHE A 19 3.57 3.88 4.90
N ALA A 20 4.18 2.91 5.58
CA ALA A 20 5.45 2.32 5.14
C ALA A 20 5.25 1.60 3.79
N GLN A 21 6.34 1.32 3.07
CA GLN A 21 6.30 0.54 1.82
C GLN A 21 5.56 -0.82 1.99
N GLY A 22 5.67 -1.45 3.16
CA GLY A 22 4.95 -2.69 3.49
C GLY A 22 3.46 -2.51 3.84
N GLY A 23 2.94 -1.29 3.83
CA GLY A 23 1.54 -0.97 4.12
C GLY A 23 1.20 -0.73 5.60
N GLN A 24 2.17 -0.80 6.50
CA GLN A 24 1.98 -0.49 7.93
C GLN A 24 1.64 0.99 8.09
N VAL A 25 0.74 1.32 9.02
CA VAL A 25 0.42 2.72 9.36
C VAL A 25 1.62 3.34 10.07
N LEU A 26 2.06 4.49 9.57
CA LEU A 26 3.06 5.35 10.21
C LEU A 26 2.44 6.62 10.79
N ASN A 27 1.39 7.15 10.14
CA ASN A 27 0.66 8.34 10.60
C ASN A 27 -0.85 8.23 10.32
N GLY A 28 -1.66 8.68 11.29
CA GLY A 28 -3.13 8.68 11.23
C GLY A 28 -3.72 9.74 10.28
N PRO A 29 -5.06 9.78 10.10
CA PRO A 29 -6.10 9.13 10.91
C PRO A 29 -6.38 7.64 10.60
N ALA A 30 -5.70 7.04 9.62
CA ALA A 30 -5.86 5.61 9.36
C ALA A 30 -5.39 4.77 10.57
N THR A 31 -6.20 3.81 11.01
CA THR A 31 -5.90 2.93 12.15
C THR A 31 -5.61 1.48 11.75
N ARG A 32 -5.72 1.16 10.46
CA ARG A 32 -5.49 -0.18 9.91
C ARG A 32 -4.44 -0.13 8.80
N PRO A 33 -3.53 -1.13 8.72
CA PRO A 33 -2.61 -1.27 7.61
C PRO A 33 -3.35 -1.42 6.27
N LEU A 34 -2.65 -1.12 5.18
CA LEU A 34 -3.13 -1.40 3.84
C LEU A 34 -3.22 -2.92 3.61
N PRO A 35 -4.26 -3.40 2.90
CA PRO A 35 -4.35 -4.81 2.52
C PRO A 35 -3.24 -5.17 1.54
N ALA A 36 -2.60 -6.32 1.77
CA ALA A 36 -1.70 -6.94 0.81
C ALA A 36 -2.48 -7.91 -0.09
N PHE A 37 -2.20 -7.88 -1.39
CA PHE A 37 -2.79 -8.78 -2.38
C PHE A 37 -1.68 -9.70 -2.90
N PRO A 38 -1.79 -11.03 -2.73
CA PRO A 38 -0.83 -11.95 -3.33
C PRO A 38 -0.80 -11.80 -4.86
N VAL A 39 0.40 -11.70 -5.42
CA VAL A 39 0.62 -11.59 -6.87
C VAL A 39 1.41 -12.79 -7.36
N VAL A 40 0.93 -13.42 -8.44
CA VAL A 40 1.61 -14.54 -9.10
C VAL A 40 1.92 -14.16 -10.55
N ARG A 41 3.15 -14.37 -11.00
CA ARG A 41 3.53 -14.22 -12.41
C ARG A 41 3.41 -15.56 -13.13
N GLN A 42 2.70 -15.60 -14.25
CA GLN A 42 2.66 -16.76 -15.15
C GLN A 42 2.93 -16.29 -16.57
N GLY A 43 4.08 -16.68 -17.13
CA GLY A 43 4.54 -16.12 -18.40
C GLY A 43 4.64 -14.59 -18.32
N ASP A 44 3.99 -13.90 -19.26
CA ASP A 44 3.94 -12.43 -19.31
C ASP A 44 2.74 -11.83 -18.56
N ALA A 45 1.91 -12.66 -17.91
CA ALA A 45 0.76 -12.20 -17.15
C ALA A 45 1.04 -12.14 -15.64
N LEU A 46 0.42 -11.17 -14.97
CA LEU A 46 0.37 -11.05 -13.52
C LEU A 46 -1.06 -11.28 -13.03
N PHE A 47 -1.22 -12.19 -12.06
CA PHE A 47 -2.48 -12.51 -11.41
C PHE A 47 -2.50 -11.90 -10.01
N ILE A 48 -3.48 -11.06 -9.73
CA ILE A 48 -3.67 -10.42 -8.42
C ILE A 48 -4.81 -11.13 -7.69
N HIS A 49 -4.50 -11.80 -6.59
CA HIS A 49 -5.50 -12.52 -5.80
C HIS A 49 -6.07 -11.63 -4.70
N ARG A 50 -7.40 -11.54 -4.61
CA ARG A 50 -8.06 -10.87 -3.48
C ARG A 50 -8.06 -11.83 -2.28
N PRO A 51 -7.47 -11.46 -1.13
CA PRO A 51 -7.65 -12.23 0.09
C PRO A 51 -9.15 -12.32 0.41
N ARG A 52 -9.62 -13.50 0.81
CA ARG A 52 -10.99 -13.67 1.30
C ARG A 52 -11.14 -13.10 2.70
#